data_AF-A0A537TLR0-F1
#
_entry.id   AF-A0A537TLR0-F1
#
_cell.length_a   1.000
_cell.length_b   1.000
_cell.length_c   1.000
_cell.angle_alpha   90.00
_cell.angle_beta   90.00
_cell.angle_gamma   90.00
#
_symmetry.space_group_name_H-M   'P 1'
#
loop_
_entity.id
_entity.type
_entity.pdbx_description
1 polymer ?
#
loop_
_entity_poly.entity_id
_entity_poly.type
_entity_poly.pdbx_seq_one_letter_code
_entity_poly.pdbx_strand_id
1 'polypeptide(L)'
;MLRARLDPALRNYLGASEVPTRADRERDSVSPQVVAVAGGCSETCRVARSRARGSSRSREWRSATSPAQSLPECIQRGGSSASQLVRAHYDRYGFYFADSNTARAAFLRHSQLGRLVRSREAEWGPIIDVGCGEGRIYRLLSDPQCLRYMGLDLSSGVLARARERLPRVRLVRGDAGALPIRCGAASLVICQGVLHHTEDPRRTFGELARVTSAGGLIQLSIYNRRAMYYYLVVALGRLSFHLARTRFGRALLAVTVFPLLYVLLFEPAHLVYGAHMPVGGAWRFFLDQFAHPRVWFFRRRQLYRWAAEEGLEVVAFDAELAGWMLSFVLRKIGRA
;
A
#
# COMPACT_ATOMS: atom_id res chain seq x y z
N MET A 1 33.73 8.44 -11.76
CA MET A 1 33.53 9.38 -10.63
C MET A 1 32.09 9.86 -10.70
N LEU A 2 31.17 9.77 -9.74
CA LEU A 2 31.17 9.39 -8.33
C LEU A 2 30.32 8.12 -8.11
N ARG A 3 30.85 7.12 -7.41
CA ARG A 3 30.03 6.15 -6.67
C ARG A 3 29.50 6.91 -5.45
N ALA A 4 28.21 7.20 -5.39
CA ALA A 4 27.59 7.66 -4.15
C ALA A 4 27.90 6.61 -3.08
N ARG A 5 28.68 6.99 -2.06
CA ARG A 5 29.04 6.08 -0.96
C ARG A 5 27.75 5.77 -0.21
N LEU A 6 27.21 4.57 -0.42
CA LEU A 6 26.16 4.01 0.42
C LEU A 6 26.66 4.05 1.87
N ASP A 7 25.86 4.70 2.73
CA ASP A 7 25.99 4.76 4.17
C ASP A 7 26.23 3.34 4.76
N PRO A 8 27.26 3.15 5.60
CA PRO A 8 27.58 1.86 6.23
C PRO A 8 26.39 1.18 6.93
N ALA A 9 25.50 1.95 7.58
CA ALA A 9 24.32 1.39 8.24
C ALA A 9 23.33 0.77 7.24
N LEU A 10 23.27 1.34 6.04
CA LEU A 10 22.43 0.87 4.95
C LEU A 10 22.99 -0.38 4.28
N ARG A 11 24.33 -0.55 4.22
CA ARG A 11 24.93 -1.80 3.73
C ARG A 11 24.62 -2.99 4.63
N ASN A 12 24.66 -2.78 5.94
CA ASN A 12 24.32 -3.83 6.91
C ASN A 12 22.83 -4.22 6.84
N TYR A 13 21.94 -3.27 6.52
CA TYR A 13 20.51 -3.53 6.28
C TYR A 13 20.23 -4.29 4.97
N LEU A 14 21.01 -4.03 3.90
CA LEU A 14 20.79 -4.57 2.56
C LEU A 14 21.41 -5.96 2.31
N GLY A 15 22.15 -6.51 3.27
CA GLY A 15 22.96 -7.73 3.11
C GLY A 15 22.20 -9.07 3.02
N ALA A 16 20.87 -9.10 2.95
CA ALA A 16 20.09 -10.35 2.99
C ALA A 16 18.90 -10.40 2.02
N SER A 17 18.93 -9.69 0.88
CA SER A 17 17.90 -9.84 -0.14
C SER A 17 18.51 -9.71 -1.52
N GLU A 18 18.69 -10.84 -2.21
CA GLU A 18 19.19 -10.88 -3.57
C GLU A 18 18.29 -10.06 -4.50
N VAL A 19 18.83 -8.94 -5.00
CA VAL A 19 18.28 -8.25 -6.17
C VAL A 19 18.56 -9.14 -7.38
N PRO A 20 17.55 -9.61 -8.15
CA PRO A 20 17.79 -10.51 -9.25
C PRO A 20 18.67 -9.84 -10.31
N THR A 21 19.71 -10.55 -10.77
CA THR A 21 20.65 -10.06 -11.77
C THR A 21 20.04 -10.06 -13.18
N ARG A 22 20.71 -9.36 -14.10
CA ARG A 22 20.27 -9.05 -15.48
C ARG A 22 19.89 -10.29 -16.33
N ALA A 23 20.25 -11.50 -15.89
CA ALA A 23 19.98 -12.78 -16.55
C ALA A 23 18.50 -13.23 -16.48
N ASP A 24 17.69 -12.69 -15.57
CA ASP A 24 16.24 -13.01 -15.46
C ASP A 24 15.36 -12.30 -16.51
N ARG A 25 15.96 -11.62 -17.50
CA ARG A 25 15.25 -10.87 -18.55
C ARG A 25 14.92 -11.70 -19.79
N GLU A 26 15.52 -12.88 -19.96
CA GLU A 26 15.42 -13.67 -21.19
C GLU A 26 14.89 -15.08 -20.92
N ARG A 27 13.56 -15.21 -20.82
CA ARG A 27 12.82 -16.40 -21.22
C ARG A 27 11.33 -16.06 -21.26
N ASP A 28 10.86 -15.85 -22.48
CA ASP A 28 9.54 -16.22 -23.00
C ASP A 28 9.44 -15.58 -24.39
N SER A 29 10.24 -16.14 -25.30
CA SER A 29 10.08 -15.95 -26.75
C SER A 29 8.93 -16.84 -27.23
N VAL A 30 7.78 -16.23 -27.50
CA VAL A 30 6.83 -16.76 -28.48
C VAL A 30 6.47 -15.60 -29.42
N SER A 31 6.84 -15.79 -30.68
CA SER A 31 6.77 -14.81 -31.77
C SER A 31 5.34 -14.38 -32.12
N PRO A 32 5.19 -13.20 -32.77
CA PRO A 32 3.91 -12.57 -33.06
C PRO A 32 3.35 -13.01 -34.42
N GLN A 33 2.03 -12.93 -34.59
CA GLN A 33 1.43 -12.73 -35.91
C GLN A 33 0.69 -11.40 -35.97
N VAL A 34 0.95 -10.71 -37.07
CA VAL A 34 0.74 -9.30 -37.41
C VAL A 34 -0.29 -9.23 -38.52
N VAL A 35 -1.19 -8.24 -38.52
CA VAL A 35 -1.59 -7.40 -39.68
C VAL A 35 -2.17 -6.08 -39.07
N ALA A 36 -1.43 -4.96 -39.03
CA ALA A 36 -1.25 -3.89 -40.04
C ALA A 36 -2.57 -3.09 -40.33
N VAL A 37 -2.65 -1.75 -40.45
CA VAL A 37 -1.81 -0.79 -41.18
C VAL A 37 -2.11 0.69 -40.77
N ALA A 38 -1.03 1.49 -40.76
CA ALA A 38 -0.80 2.92 -41.07
C ALA A 38 -1.43 4.13 -40.34
N GLY A 39 -0.52 5.09 -40.07
CA GLY A 39 -0.75 6.55 -40.09
C GLY A 39 0.27 7.35 -39.26
N GLY A 40 1.38 7.81 -39.87
CA GLY A 40 2.35 8.78 -39.28
C GLY A 40 1.71 10.15 -38.97
N CYS A 41 2.33 11.16 -38.35
CA CYS A 41 3.71 11.66 -38.37
C CYS A 41 3.88 12.61 -37.15
N SER A 42 5.00 12.54 -36.43
CA SER A 42 6.03 13.60 -36.26
C SER A 42 5.72 14.84 -35.39
N GLU A 43 6.62 15.02 -34.42
CA GLU A 43 7.28 16.28 -34.01
C GLU A 43 6.69 17.27 -32.98
N THR A 44 7.42 17.31 -31.85
CA THR A 44 8.03 18.48 -31.20
C THR A 44 7.28 19.29 -30.12
N CYS A 45 8.10 19.52 -29.10
CA CYS A 45 7.92 20.27 -27.88
C CYS A 45 7.93 21.79 -28.14
N ARG A 46 6.95 22.54 -27.60
CA ARG A 46 7.24 23.85 -26.99
C ARG A 46 6.13 24.37 -26.07
N VAL A 47 6.59 24.89 -24.94
CA VAL A 47 5.87 25.64 -23.90
C VAL A 47 5.57 27.05 -24.38
N ALA A 48 4.37 27.58 -24.12
CA ALA A 48 4.15 29.00 -23.83
C ALA A 48 2.79 29.26 -23.16
N ARG A 49 2.80 30.17 -22.18
CA ARG A 49 1.68 30.65 -21.35
C ARG A 49 0.79 31.63 -22.14
N SER A 50 -0.51 31.69 -21.82
CA SER A 50 -1.21 32.98 -21.66
C SER A 50 -2.51 32.85 -20.84
N ARG A 51 -2.82 33.92 -20.10
CA ARG A 51 -4.04 34.15 -19.32
C ARG A 51 -5.16 34.66 -20.25
N ALA A 52 -6.41 34.27 -20.01
CA ALA A 52 -7.56 35.18 -19.91
C ALA A 52 -8.88 34.42 -19.63
N ARG A 53 -9.85 35.17 -19.11
CA ARG A 53 -11.11 34.80 -18.45
C ARG A 53 -12.18 34.28 -19.41
N GLY A 54 -13.18 33.57 -18.86
CA GLY A 54 -14.58 33.79 -19.26
C GLY A 54 -15.41 32.58 -19.69
N SER A 55 -16.29 32.16 -18.78
CA SER A 55 -17.61 31.55 -19.01
C SER A 55 -17.73 30.04 -19.30
N SER A 56 -18.72 29.51 -18.59
CA SER A 56 -19.27 28.17 -18.53
C SER A 56 -19.46 27.47 -19.87
N ARG A 57 -19.01 26.21 -19.94
CA ARG A 57 -19.80 25.07 -20.45
C ARG A 57 -19.09 23.76 -20.07
N SER A 58 -19.80 22.95 -19.29
CA SER A 58 -19.45 21.56 -18.98
C SER A 58 -19.24 20.77 -20.27
N ARG A 59 -18.03 20.24 -20.48
CA ARG A 59 -17.77 19.20 -21.48
C ARG A 59 -16.96 18.09 -20.84
N GLU A 60 -17.66 16.97 -20.66
CA GLU A 60 -17.21 15.59 -20.82
C GLU A 60 -15.70 15.41 -20.95
N TRP A 61 -15.14 14.80 -19.89
CA TRP A 61 -13.84 14.15 -19.93
C TRP A 61 -13.85 13.07 -21.02
N ARG A 62 -13.33 13.41 -22.21
CA ARG A 62 -12.95 12.41 -23.20
C ARG A 62 -11.68 11.71 -22.70
N SER A 63 -11.84 10.43 -22.41
CA SER A 63 -10.78 9.49 -22.08
C SER A 63 -9.70 9.49 -23.14
N ALA A 64 -8.50 9.96 -22.79
CA ALA A 64 -7.30 9.69 -23.56
C ALA A 64 -6.85 8.25 -23.29
N THR A 65 -7.23 7.33 -24.17
CA THR A 65 -6.73 5.96 -24.22
C THR A 65 -5.53 5.87 -25.17
N SER A 66 -4.32 5.65 -24.62
CA SER A 66 -3.29 4.65 -25.04
C SER A 66 -1.87 5.03 -24.55
N PRO A 67 -0.93 4.06 -24.35
CA PRO A 67 -1.02 2.62 -24.57
C PRO A 67 -0.82 1.78 -23.29
N ALA A 68 -1.57 0.67 -23.22
CA ALA A 68 -1.32 -0.57 -22.46
C ALA A 68 -0.23 -0.60 -21.35
N GLN A 69 -0.36 0.21 -20.31
CA GLN A 69 0.17 -0.16 -19.00
C GLN A 69 -0.85 -1.11 -18.39
N SER A 70 -0.51 -2.38 -18.20
CA SER A 70 -1.39 -3.32 -17.51
C SER A 70 -1.72 -2.78 -16.11
N LEU A 71 -2.88 -2.14 -15.99
CA LEU A 71 -3.46 -1.72 -14.73
C LEU A 71 -3.58 -2.97 -13.84
N PRO A 72 -3.42 -2.84 -12.50
CA PRO A 72 -3.53 -4.00 -11.62
C PRO A 72 -4.91 -4.67 -11.81
N GLU A 73 -5.03 -5.96 -11.48
CA GLU A 73 -6.34 -6.61 -11.57
C GLU A 73 -7.17 -6.19 -10.35
N CYS A 74 -8.30 -5.52 -10.59
CA CYS A 74 -9.21 -5.06 -9.54
C CYS A 74 -10.29 -6.10 -9.32
N ILE A 75 -10.57 -6.42 -8.06
CA ILE A 75 -11.81 -7.11 -7.67
C ILE A 75 -12.75 -6.05 -7.10
N GLN A 76 -13.83 -5.74 -7.83
CA GLN A 76 -14.92 -4.87 -7.36
C GLN A 76 -16.07 -5.71 -6.83
N ARG A 77 -16.59 -5.36 -5.65
CA ARG A 77 -17.68 -6.11 -5.00
C ARG A 77 -19.01 -5.33 -4.89
N GLY A 78 -19.10 -4.08 -5.40
CA GLY A 78 -20.33 -3.25 -5.44
C GLY A 78 -20.19 -1.90 -6.20
N GLY A 79 -21.29 -1.14 -6.40
CA GLY A 79 -21.42 -0.04 -7.38
C GLY A 79 -21.61 1.40 -6.85
N SER A 80 -20.71 1.91 -6.01
CA SER A 80 -20.63 3.34 -5.63
C SER A 80 -19.20 3.86 -5.88
N SER A 81 -18.90 5.15 -5.67
CA SER A 81 -17.50 5.62 -5.78
C SER A 81 -16.62 4.85 -4.81
N ALA A 82 -15.47 4.37 -5.29
CA ALA A 82 -14.73 3.34 -4.57
C ALA A 82 -14.21 3.84 -3.22
N SER A 83 -13.72 5.08 -3.18
CA SER A 83 -13.23 5.73 -1.97
C SER A 83 -14.32 5.86 -0.89
N GLN A 84 -15.59 6.08 -1.27
CA GLN A 84 -16.70 6.11 -0.31
C GLN A 84 -17.01 4.73 0.27
N LEU A 85 -16.98 3.68 -0.54
CA LEU A 85 -17.21 2.31 -0.06
C LEU A 85 -16.12 1.85 0.89
N VAL A 86 -14.86 2.12 0.54
CA VAL A 86 -13.69 1.80 1.38
C VAL A 86 -13.77 2.54 2.71
N ARG A 87 -14.06 3.85 2.67
CA ARG A 87 -14.29 4.62 3.89
C ARG A 87 -15.42 4.04 4.74
N ALA A 88 -16.58 3.77 4.15
CA ALA A 88 -17.74 3.23 4.88
C ALA A 88 -17.45 1.86 5.50
N HIS A 89 -16.63 1.03 4.84
CA HIS A 89 -16.16 -0.24 5.38
C HIS A 89 -15.36 -0.03 6.67
N TYR A 90 -14.34 0.84 6.64
CA TYR A 90 -13.52 1.13 7.82
C TYR A 90 -14.26 1.90 8.92
N ASP A 91 -15.17 2.82 8.57
CA ASP A 91 -16.03 3.49 9.56
C ASP A 91 -16.93 2.47 10.29
N ARG A 92 -17.45 1.45 9.58
CA ARG A 92 -18.37 0.43 10.13
C ARG A 92 -17.66 -0.63 10.96
N TYR A 93 -16.61 -1.23 10.42
CA TYR A 93 -15.96 -2.38 11.03
C TYR A 93 -14.73 -2.00 11.87
N GLY A 94 -14.23 -0.77 11.67
CA GLY A 94 -12.94 -0.36 12.21
C GLY A 94 -11.81 -1.15 11.58
N PHE A 95 -10.63 -0.98 12.17
CA PHE A 95 -9.46 -1.77 11.87
C PHE A 95 -8.80 -2.15 13.20
N TYR A 96 -8.90 -3.41 13.62
CA TYR A 96 -8.44 -3.83 14.95
C TYR A 96 -6.93 -4.01 14.99
N PHE A 97 -6.18 -3.01 15.46
CA PHE A 97 -4.74 -3.16 15.74
C PHE A 97 -4.29 -2.33 16.95
N ALA A 98 -5.12 -2.39 18.00
CA ALA A 98 -5.01 -1.61 19.23
C ALA A 98 -3.96 -2.09 20.23
N ASP A 99 -3.45 -3.30 20.09
CA ASP A 99 -2.73 -3.99 21.17
C ASP A 99 -1.35 -4.46 20.71
N SER A 100 -0.32 -4.01 21.43
CA SER A 100 1.10 -4.31 21.20
C SER A 100 1.47 -5.78 21.44
N ASN A 101 0.59 -6.53 22.12
CA ASN A 101 0.73 -7.95 22.44
C ASN A 101 0.07 -8.89 21.41
N THR A 102 -0.35 -8.37 20.26
CA THR A 102 -0.96 -9.18 19.21
C THR A 102 0.07 -9.82 18.29
N ALA A 103 -0.27 -10.97 17.69
CA ALA A 103 0.52 -11.63 16.63
C ALA A 103 0.97 -10.66 15.52
N ARG A 104 0.10 -9.70 15.19
CA ARG A 104 0.36 -8.71 14.15
C ARG A 104 1.38 -7.66 14.59
N ALA A 105 1.36 -7.24 15.85
CA ALA A 105 2.37 -6.34 16.39
C ALA A 105 3.75 -7.03 16.43
N ALA A 106 3.79 -8.32 16.81
CA ALA A 106 4.99 -9.14 16.72
C ALA A 106 5.49 -9.25 15.27
N PHE A 107 4.61 -9.62 14.33
CA PHE A 107 4.93 -9.63 12.91
C PHE A 107 5.50 -8.28 12.44
N LEU A 108 4.85 -7.16 12.77
CA LEU A 108 5.34 -5.84 12.37
C LEU A 108 6.72 -5.52 12.95
N ARG A 109 7.01 -5.92 14.20
CA ARG A 109 8.37 -5.79 14.77
C ARG A 109 9.39 -6.55 13.93
N HIS A 110 9.07 -7.75 13.46
CA HIS A 110 9.98 -8.56 12.66
C HIS A 110 9.92 -8.27 11.15
N SER A 111 8.93 -7.52 10.68
CA SER A 111 8.75 -7.15 9.27
C SER A 111 9.87 -6.26 8.75
N GLN A 112 9.94 -6.12 7.42
CA GLN A 112 10.85 -5.18 6.76
C GLN A 112 10.66 -3.75 7.28
N LEU A 113 9.40 -3.33 7.53
CA LEU A 113 9.10 -2.03 8.14
C LEU A 113 9.68 -1.90 9.55
N GLY A 114 9.45 -2.91 10.40
CA GLY A 114 9.95 -2.90 11.78
C GLY A 114 11.47 -2.83 11.85
N ARG A 115 12.16 -3.57 10.98
CA ARG A 115 13.63 -3.51 10.85
C ARG A 115 14.10 -2.15 10.34
N LEU A 116 13.40 -1.56 9.37
CA LEU A 116 13.73 -0.25 8.80
C LEU A 116 13.61 0.88 9.82
N VAL A 117 12.52 0.91 10.60
CA VAL A 117 12.33 2.00 11.56
C VAL A 117 13.34 1.94 12.71
N ARG A 118 13.74 0.74 13.16
CA ARG A 118 14.74 0.54 14.22
C ARG A 118 16.18 0.79 13.77
N SER A 119 16.51 0.57 12.49
CA SER A 119 17.89 0.73 12.02
C SER A 119 18.34 2.19 11.95
N ARG A 120 17.43 3.15 12.15
CA ARG A 120 17.65 4.59 11.89
C ARG A 120 16.99 5.51 12.93
N GLU A 121 16.89 5.06 14.17
CA GLU A 121 16.12 5.71 15.24
C GLU A 121 16.44 7.21 15.44
N ALA A 122 17.67 7.66 15.19
CA ALA A 122 18.10 9.05 15.37
C ALA A 122 18.13 9.91 14.08
N GLU A 123 17.92 9.32 12.90
CA GLU A 123 18.22 9.98 11.61
C GLU A 123 16.99 10.33 10.76
N TRP A 124 15.79 9.91 11.17
CA TRP A 124 14.60 10.26 10.41
C TRP A 124 14.25 11.74 10.58
N GLY A 125 14.12 12.43 9.46
CA GLY A 125 13.34 13.66 9.37
C GLY A 125 11.84 13.37 9.50
N PRO A 126 10.97 14.18 8.87
CA PRO A 126 9.53 13.95 8.93
C PRO A 126 9.11 12.57 8.42
N ILE A 127 8.29 11.86 9.21
CA ILE A 127 7.72 10.55 8.90
C ILE A 127 6.23 10.73 8.60
N ILE A 128 5.79 10.26 7.43
CA ILE A 128 4.38 10.29 7.01
C ILE A 128 3.86 8.87 6.89
N ASP A 129 2.84 8.52 7.65
CA ASP A 129 2.16 7.22 7.58
C ASP A 129 0.80 7.37 6.88
N VAL A 130 0.72 6.86 5.66
CA VAL A 130 -0.45 6.97 4.77
C VAL A 130 -1.33 5.73 4.97
N GLY A 131 -2.55 5.95 5.47
CA GLY A 131 -3.45 4.93 6.00
C GLY A 131 -2.98 4.44 7.37
N CYS A 132 -2.71 5.39 8.28
CA CYS A 132 -2.14 5.10 9.60
C CYS A 132 -3.06 4.25 10.50
N GLY A 133 -4.34 4.15 10.16
CA GLY A 133 -5.33 3.44 10.94
C GLY A 133 -5.42 3.97 12.38
N GLU A 134 -5.51 3.06 13.34
CA GLU A 134 -5.49 3.38 14.77
C GLU A 134 -4.05 3.62 15.33
N GLY A 135 -3.07 3.83 14.44
CA GLY A 135 -1.71 4.26 14.81
C GLY A 135 -0.75 3.13 15.21
N ARG A 136 -0.89 1.94 14.62
CA ARG A 136 -0.07 0.76 14.97
C ARG A 136 1.42 0.95 14.72
N ILE A 137 1.77 1.65 13.63
CA ILE A 137 3.17 1.84 13.22
C ILE A 137 3.85 2.84 14.14
N TYR A 138 3.13 3.89 14.57
CA TYR A 138 3.63 4.86 15.53
C TYR A 138 4.20 4.20 16.79
N ARG A 139 3.58 3.11 17.27
CA ARG A 139 4.01 2.37 18.46
C ARG A 139 5.30 1.56 18.29
N LEU A 140 5.78 1.42 17.07
CA LEU A 140 7.07 0.78 16.77
C LEU A 140 8.21 1.80 16.77
N LEU A 141 7.89 3.09 16.83
CA LEU A 141 8.85 4.18 16.76
C LEU A 141 9.39 4.49 18.16
N SER A 142 10.67 4.89 18.23
CA SER A 142 11.27 5.45 19.43
C SER A 142 10.78 6.89 19.67
N ASP A 143 10.96 7.40 20.89
CA ASP A 143 10.50 8.75 21.27
C ASP A 143 10.94 9.87 20.30
N PRO A 144 12.20 9.91 19.80
CA PRO A 144 12.62 10.92 18.82
C PRO A 144 11.86 10.85 17.48
N GLN A 145 11.53 9.64 17.03
CA GLN A 145 10.78 9.41 15.79
C GLN A 145 9.30 9.79 15.95
N CYS A 146 8.74 9.52 17.12
CA CYS A 146 7.37 9.89 17.47
C CYS A 146 7.12 11.40 17.32
N LEU A 147 8.11 12.24 17.65
CA LEU A 147 8.00 13.70 17.53
C LEU A 147 7.90 14.21 16.08
N ARG A 148 8.29 13.39 15.09
CA ARG A 148 8.34 13.75 13.67
C ARG A 148 7.28 13.02 12.84
N TYR A 149 6.40 12.27 13.49
CA TYR A 149 5.39 11.44 12.85
C TYR A 149 4.08 12.20 12.59
N MET A 150 3.54 12.00 11.40
CA MET A 150 2.18 12.39 11.04
C MET A 150 1.44 11.21 10.42
N GLY A 151 0.27 10.89 10.96
CA GLY A 151 -0.61 9.87 10.41
C GLY A 151 -1.69 10.49 9.54
N LEU A 152 -1.98 9.87 8.40
CA LEU A 152 -3.09 10.22 7.53
C LEU A 152 -4.00 9.02 7.32
N ASP A 153 -5.31 9.23 7.36
CA ASP A 153 -6.29 8.20 7.03
C ASP A 153 -7.54 8.81 6.38
N LEU A 154 -8.23 8.02 5.55
CA LEU A 154 -9.45 8.43 4.87
C LEU A 154 -10.66 8.46 5.83
N SER A 155 -10.66 7.57 6.84
CA SER A 155 -11.75 7.38 7.79
C SER A 155 -11.65 8.34 8.99
N SER A 156 -12.65 9.20 9.15
CA SER A 156 -12.75 10.05 10.33
C SER A 156 -13.01 9.25 11.61
N GLY A 157 -13.74 8.14 11.52
CA GLY A 157 -14.03 7.27 12.67
C GLY A 157 -12.77 6.59 13.20
N VAL A 158 -11.92 6.09 12.31
CA VAL A 158 -10.62 5.51 12.67
C VAL A 158 -9.70 6.57 13.28
N LEU A 159 -9.63 7.77 12.70
CA LEU A 159 -8.82 8.86 13.26
C LEU A 159 -9.30 9.32 14.64
N ALA A 160 -10.60 9.28 14.92
CA ALA A 160 -11.12 9.60 16.26
C ALA A 160 -10.57 8.63 17.31
N ARG A 161 -10.63 7.32 17.04
CA ARG A 161 -10.04 6.28 17.91
C ARG A 161 -8.53 6.37 18.01
N ALA A 162 -7.87 6.74 16.92
CA ALA A 162 -6.42 6.97 16.92
C ALA A 162 -6.05 8.13 17.85
N ARG A 163 -6.82 9.24 17.86
CA ARG A 163 -6.59 10.38 18.75
C ARG A 163 -6.75 10.05 20.22
N GLU A 164 -7.73 9.22 20.57
CA GLU A 164 -7.92 8.75 21.95
C GLU A 164 -6.66 8.04 22.49
N ARG A 165 -5.94 7.33 21.62
CA ARG A 165 -4.75 6.55 21.99
C ARG A 165 -3.44 7.30 21.80
N LEU A 166 -3.41 8.23 20.84
CA LEU A 166 -2.24 8.96 20.41
C LEU A 166 -2.49 10.48 20.53
N PRO A 167 -2.73 11.01 21.75
CA PRO A 167 -3.16 12.39 21.94
C PRO A 167 -2.13 13.43 21.48
N ARG A 168 -0.86 13.04 21.39
CA ARG A 168 0.26 13.90 21.00
C ARG A 168 0.62 13.81 19.51
N VAL A 169 -0.08 12.97 18.74
CA VAL A 169 0.26 12.70 17.34
C VAL A 169 -0.56 13.56 16.40
N ARG A 170 0.10 14.13 15.39
CA ARG A 170 -0.60 14.86 14.33
C ARG A 170 -1.32 13.87 13.41
N LEU A 171 -2.64 13.88 13.48
CA LEU A 171 -3.53 13.01 12.71
C LEU A 171 -4.41 13.82 11.76
N VAL A 172 -4.23 13.61 10.46
CA VAL A 172 -4.87 14.38 9.39
C VAL A 172 -5.80 13.47 8.57
N ARG A 173 -7.01 13.94 8.29
CA ARG A 173 -7.89 13.25 7.33
C ARG A 173 -7.43 13.57 5.92
N GLY A 174 -7.20 12.55 5.09
CA GLY A 174 -6.73 12.74 3.72
C GLY A 174 -6.96 11.53 2.84
N ASP A 175 -7.05 11.77 1.54
CA ASP A 175 -7.07 10.73 0.52
C ASP A 175 -5.63 10.45 0.08
N ALA A 176 -5.23 9.18 0.05
CA ALA A 176 -3.90 8.77 -0.38
C ALA A 176 -3.62 9.10 -1.87
N GLY A 177 -4.66 9.21 -2.70
CA GLY A 177 -4.58 9.63 -4.10
C GLY A 177 -4.43 11.15 -4.29
N ALA A 178 -4.52 11.95 -3.22
CA ALA A 178 -4.35 13.39 -3.24
C ALA A 178 -3.89 13.89 -1.85
N LEU A 179 -2.63 13.64 -1.51
CA LEU A 179 -2.10 13.92 -0.18
C LEU A 179 -1.98 15.44 0.05
N PRO A 180 -2.53 15.98 1.15
CA PRO A 180 -2.43 17.41 1.50
C PRO A 180 -1.05 17.75 2.11
N ILE A 181 0.02 17.31 1.43
CA ILE A 181 1.41 17.41 1.87
C ILE A 181 2.22 17.97 0.70
N ARG A 182 3.11 18.92 0.98
CA ARG A 182 3.98 19.53 -0.04
C ARG A 182 4.92 18.48 -0.66
N CYS A 183 5.38 18.73 -1.89
CA CYS A 183 6.40 17.90 -2.54
C CYS A 183 7.67 17.82 -1.69
N GLY A 184 8.29 16.65 -1.62
CA GLY A 184 9.56 16.42 -0.93
C GLY A 184 9.56 16.78 0.57
N ALA A 185 8.43 16.60 1.26
CA ALA A 185 8.28 16.94 2.67
C ALA A 185 8.81 15.88 3.64
N ALA A 186 8.83 14.61 3.22
CA ALA A 186 9.02 13.48 4.12
C ALA A 186 10.30 12.72 3.82
N SER A 187 11.12 12.46 4.85
CA SER A 187 12.29 11.58 4.71
C SER A 187 11.90 10.10 4.71
N LEU A 188 10.76 9.76 5.32
CA LEU A 188 10.18 8.42 5.30
C LEU A 188 8.67 8.52 5.06
N VAL A 189 8.19 7.83 4.03
CA VAL A 189 6.77 7.63 3.77
C VAL A 189 6.44 6.16 3.97
N ILE A 190 5.42 5.88 4.76
CA ILE A 190 4.97 4.52 5.07
C ILE A 190 3.59 4.33 4.46
N CYS A 191 3.41 3.24 3.72
CA CYS A 191 2.14 2.84 3.11
C CYS A 191 1.98 1.33 3.31
N GLN A 192 1.65 0.94 4.56
CA GLN A 192 1.59 -0.45 4.95
C GLN A 192 0.15 -0.98 4.82
N GLY A 193 -0.10 -1.72 3.74
CA GLY A 193 -1.37 -2.40 3.55
C GLY A 193 -2.51 -1.48 3.12
N VAL A 194 -2.21 -0.44 2.33
CA VAL A 194 -3.17 0.64 2.00
C VAL A 194 -3.34 0.78 0.49
N LEU A 195 -2.24 0.78 -0.27
CA LEU A 195 -2.26 1.03 -1.72
C LEU A 195 -3.27 0.16 -2.49
N HIS A 196 -3.43 -1.10 -2.08
CA HIS A 196 -4.31 -2.07 -2.71
C HIS A 196 -5.81 -1.87 -2.41
N HIS A 197 -6.15 -0.97 -1.50
CA HIS A 197 -7.53 -0.58 -1.21
C HIS A 197 -7.90 0.78 -1.83
N THR A 198 -6.94 1.51 -2.40
CA THR A 198 -7.18 2.83 -3.00
C THR A 198 -7.94 2.74 -4.33
N GLU A 199 -8.63 3.84 -4.67
CA GLU A 199 -9.41 3.93 -5.90
C GLU A 199 -8.55 3.86 -7.15
N ASP A 200 -7.43 4.58 -7.14
CA ASP A 200 -6.39 4.54 -8.17
C ASP A 200 -5.02 4.31 -7.51
N PRO A 201 -4.53 3.05 -7.51
CA PRO A 201 -3.22 2.72 -6.96
C PRO A 201 -2.07 3.37 -7.70
N ARG A 202 -2.17 3.64 -9.01
CA ARG A 202 -1.07 4.26 -9.76
C ARG A 202 -0.91 5.71 -9.36
N ARG A 203 -2.03 6.43 -9.25
CA ARG A 203 -2.07 7.81 -8.76
C ARG A 203 -1.60 7.91 -7.32
N THR A 204 -2.08 7.02 -6.46
CA THR A 204 -1.64 6.95 -5.06
C THR A 204 -0.14 6.71 -4.97
N PHE A 205 0.42 5.78 -5.74
CA PHE A 205 1.86 5.51 -5.76
C PHE A 205 2.66 6.76 -6.18
N GLY A 206 2.17 7.51 -7.17
CA GLY A 206 2.76 8.80 -7.58
C GLY A 206 2.74 9.83 -6.44
N GLU A 207 1.66 9.92 -5.67
CA GLU A 207 1.58 10.80 -4.49
C GLU A 207 2.60 10.41 -3.41
N LEU A 208 2.79 9.11 -3.13
CA LEU A 208 3.85 8.65 -2.22
C LEU A 208 5.23 9.12 -2.71
N ALA A 209 5.49 8.96 -4.00
CA ALA A 209 6.74 9.40 -4.63
C ALA A 209 6.93 10.92 -4.63
N ARG A 210 5.84 11.69 -4.75
CA ARG A 210 5.85 13.16 -4.76
C ARG A 210 6.18 13.73 -3.38
N VAL A 211 5.58 13.20 -2.32
CA VAL A 211 5.77 13.75 -0.96
C VAL A 211 7.11 13.32 -0.34
N THR A 212 7.76 12.28 -0.87
CA THR A 212 9.07 11.81 -0.42
C THR A 212 10.18 12.77 -0.87
N SER A 213 11.03 13.19 0.06
CA SER A 213 12.20 14.04 -0.22
C SER A 213 13.25 13.31 -1.04
N ALA A 214 14.12 14.04 -1.74
CA ALA A 214 15.31 13.46 -2.36
C ALA A 214 16.14 12.69 -1.32
N GLY A 215 16.57 11.47 -1.66
CA GLY A 215 17.26 10.55 -0.75
C GLY A 215 16.36 9.90 0.31
N GLY A 216 15.11 10.35 0.46
CA GLY A 216 14.12 9.79 1.37
C GLY A 216 13.63 8.41 0.91
N LEU A 217 12.98 7.70 1.84
CA LEU A 217 12.52 6.33 1.61
C LEU A 217 11.00 6.22 1.61
N ILE A 218 10.50 5.21 0.91
CA ILE A 218 9.11 4.76 0.96
C ILE A 218 9.11 3.30 1.41
N GLN A 219 8.41 3.00 2.50
CA GLN A 219 8.05 1.63 2.84
C GLN A 219 6.64 1.35 2.30
N LEU A 220 6.51 0.30 1.49
CA LEU A 220 5.26 -0.06 0.83
C LEU A 220 4.98 -1.56 1.00
N SER A 221 3.78 -1.90 1.49
CA SER A 221 3.34 -3.30 1.61
C SER A 221 1.98 -3.51 0.93
N ILE A 222 1.90 -4.48 0.03
CA ILE A 222 0.75 -4.69 -0.88
C ILE A 222 0.42 -6.17 -1.10
N TYR A 223 -0.81 -6.49 -1.51
CA TYR A 223 -1.17 -7.89 -1.80
C TYR A 223 -0.52 -8.43 -3.07
N ASN A 224 -0.01 -9.64 -2.97
CA ASN A 224 0.64 -10.37 -4.04
C ASN A 224 -0.38 -11.14 -4.89
N ARG A 225 -0.43 -10.86 -6.20
CA ARG A 225 -1.28 -11.58 -7.16
C ARG A 225 -0.91 -13.05 -7.33
N ARG A 226 0.33 -13.44 -7.03
CA ARG A 226 0.81 -14.83 -7.15
C ARG A 226 0.60 -15.66 -5.89
N ALA A 227 0.13 -15.06 -4.79
CA ALA A 227 -0.09 -15.80 -3.57
C ALA A 227 -1.36 -16.65 -3.65
N MET A 228 -1.39 -17.79 -2.97
CA MET A 228 -2.61 -18.59 -2.78
C MET A 228 -3.79 -17.73 -2.28
N TYR A 229 -3.49 -16.75 -1.42
CA TYR A 229 -4.44 -15.78 -0.89
C TYR A 229 -5.28 -15.09 -1.98
N TYR A 230 -4.69 -14.75 -3.13
CA TYR A 230 -5.42 -14.18 -4.28
C TYR A 230 -6.61 -15.06 -4.70
N TYR A 231 -6.37 -16.36 -4.87
CA TYR A 231 -7.39 -17.31 -5.32
C TYR A 231 -8.51 -17.47 -4.29
N LEU A 232 -8.18 -17.49 -3.00
CA LEU A 232 -9.18 -17.53 -1.92
C LEU A 232 -10.08 -16.28 -1.95
N VAL A 233 -9.49 -15.10 -2.15
CA VAL A 233 -10.21 -13.82 -2.20
C VAL A 233 -11.09 -13.71 -3.45
N VAL A 234 -10.64 -14.26 -4.59
CA VAL A 234 -11.44 -14.34 -5.82
C VAL A 234 -12.62 -15.30 -5.63
N ALA A 235 -12.37 -16.50 -5.11
CA ALA A 235 -13.38 -17.54 -4.96
C ALA A 235 -14.46 -17.18 -3.91
N LEU A 236 -14.04 -16.75 -2.72
CA LEU A 236 -14.94 -16.56 -1.57
C LEU A 236 -15.41 -15.11 -1.42
N GLY A 237 -14.68 -14.16 -2.02
CA GLY A 237 -14.81 -12.76 -1.67
C GLY A 237 -16.11 -12.11 -2.06
N ARG A 238 -16.64 -12.40 -3.26
CA ARG A 238 -17.90 -11.81 -3.72
C ARG A 238 -19.05 -12.26 -2.84
N LEU A 239 -19.15 -13.55 -2.54
CA LEU A 239 -20.16 -14.10 -1.64
C LEU A 239 -20.02 -13.52 -0.23
N SER A 240 -18.80 -13.53 0.32
CA SER A 240 -18.51 -12.99 1.66
C SER A 240 -18.87 -11.52 1.78
N PHE A 241 -18.60 -10.71 0.75
CA PHE A 241 -19.00 -9.29 0.73
C PHE A 241 -20.52 -9.12 0.82
N HIS A 242 -21.31 -9.89 0.05
CA HIS A 242 -22.77 -9.76 0.06
C HIS A 242 -23.35 -10.23 1.40
N LEU A 243 -22.90 -11.38 1.90
CA LEU A 243 -23.32 -11.91 3.21
C LEU A 243 -22.97 -10.96 4.35
N ALA A 244 -21.79 -10.32 4.32
CA ALA A 244 -21.36 -9.41 5.37
C ALA A 244 -22.25 -8.16 5.51
N ARG A 245 -23.11 -7.83 4.53
CA ARG A 245 -24.00 -6.66 4.59
C ARG A 245 -25.11 -6.83 5.62
N THR A 246 -25.65 -8.04 5.77
CA THR A 246 -26.79 -8.35 6.65
C THR A 246 -26.32 -8.91 8.00
N ARG A 247 -27.16 -8.80 9.03
CA ARG A 247 -26.86 -9.41 10.35
C ARG A 247 -26.78 -10.93 10.24
N PHE A 248 -27.76 -11.53 9.56
CA PHE A 248 -27.82 -12.97 9.34
C PHE A 248 -26.62 -13.49 8.54
N GLY A 249 -26.25 -12.84 7.44
CA GLY A 249 -25.11 -13.27 6.62
C GLY A 249 -23.77 -13.15 7.36
N ARG A 250 -23.61 -12.15 8.24
CA ARG A 250 -22.44 -12.10 9.14
C ARG A 250 -22.42 -13.26 10.14
N ALA A 251 -23.56 -13.60 10.74
CA ALA A 251 -23.65 -14.77 11.63
C ALA A 251 -23.30 -16.06 10.88
N LEU A 252 -23.81 -16.23 9.66
CA LEU A 252 -23.49 -17.38 8.81
C LEU A 252 -21.98 -17.46 8.51
N LEU A 253 -21.37 -16.35 8.09
CA LEU A 253 -19.92 -16.29 7.84
C LEU A 253 -19.11 -16.62 9.09
N ALA A 254 -19.54 -16.13 10.26
CA ALA A 254 -18.87 -16.35 11.54
C ALA A 254 -18.86 -17.81 11.99
N VAL A 255 -19.84 -18.62 11.56
CA VAL A 255 -19.93 -20.06 11.93
C VAL A 255 -19.48 -21.02 10.83
N THR A 256 -19.24 -20.55 9.59
CA THR A 256 -18.87 -21.40 8.44
C THR A 256 -17.46 -21.11 7.92
N VAL A 257 -17.31 -20.02 7.17
CA VAL A 257 -16.06 -19.67 6.47
C VAL A 257 -15.01 -19.15 7.44
N PHE A 258 -15.41 -18.35 8.43
CA PHE A 258 -14.48 -17.74 9.36
C PHE A 258 -13.73 -18.75 10.22
N PRO A 259 -14.34 -19.77 10.85
CA PRO A 259 -13.59 -20.75 11.66
C PRO A 259 -12.56 -21.53 10.83
N LEU A 260 -12.93 -21.93 9.60
CA LEU A 260 -12.02 -22.63 8.69
C LEU A 260 -10.79 -21.77 8.35
N LEU A 261 -11.01 -20.51 7.97
CA LEU A 261 -9.92 -19.60 7.68
C LEU A 261 -9.17 -19.15 8.94
N TYR A 262 -9.83 -19.12 10.09
CA TYR A 262 -9.19 -18.81 11.36
C TYR A 262 -8.09 -19.83 11.66
N VAL A 263 -8.44 -21.12 11.61
CA VAL A 263 -7.49 -22.22 11.81
C VAL A 263 -6.43 -22.24 10.73
N LEU A 264 -6.80 -22.11 9.45
CA LEU A 264 -5.85 -22.20 8.35
C LEU A 264 -4.83 -21.05 8.33
N LEU A 265 -5.26 -19.83 8.68
CA LEU A 265 -4.47 -18.61 8.48
C LEU A 265 -3.80 -18.11 9.77
N PHE A 266 -4.37 -18.35 10.95
CA PHE A 266 -3.90 -17.74 12.20
C PHE A 266 -3.26 -18.71 13.19
N GLU A 267 -3.67 -19.98 13.26
CA GLU A 267 -2.98 -20.97 14.11
C GLU A 267 -1.49 -21.14 13.73
N PRO A 268 -1.10 -21.22 12.44
CA PRO A 268 0.31 -21.23 12.08
C PRO A 268 1.04 -19.94 12.49
N ALA A 269 0.36 -18.79 12.44
CA ALA A 269 0.93 -17.52 12.87
C ALA A 269 1.11 -17.47 14.41
N HIS A 270 0.24 -18.13 15.18
CA HIS A 270 0.42 -18.29 16.63
C HIS A 270 1.67 -19.10 16.97
N LEU A 271 1.87 -20.23 16.27
CA LEU A 271 3.06 -21.06 16.44
C LEU A 271 4.35 -20.31 16.06
N VAL A 272 4.32 -19.51 14.99
CA VAL A 272 5.52 -18.82 14.48
C VAL A 272 5.86 -17.56 15.28
N TYR A 273 4.86 -16.78 15.72
CA TYR A 273 5.09 -15.48 16.36
C TYR A 273 4.85 -15.46 17.87
N GLY A 274 4.45 -16.59 18.46
CA GLY A 274 4.27 -16.75 19.91
C GLY A 274 3.23 -15.81 20.53
N ALA A 275 2.29 -15.32 19.71
CA ALA A 275 1.31 -14.32 20.13
C ALA A 275 -0.06 -14.62 19.55
N HIS A 276 -1.10 -14.47 20.37
CA HIS A 276 -2.48 -14.74 19.99
C HIS A 276 -3.14 -13.54 19.29
N MET A 277 -4.14 -13.82 18.47
CA MET A 277 -5.02 -12.82 17.86
C MET A 277 -6.42 -13.07 18.43
N PRO A 278 -6.98 -12.15 19.22
CA PRO A 278 -8.31 -12.33 19.77
C PRO A 278 -9.34 -12.55 18.65
N VAL A 279 -10.35 -13.37 18.90
CA VAL A 279 -11.38 -13.75 17.90
C VAL A 279 -12.02 -12.52 17.27
N GLY A 280 -12.34 -11.49 18.05
CA GLY A 280 -12.88 -10.22 17.53
C GLY A 280 -11.92 -9.49 16.58
N GLY A 281 -10.61 -9.59 16.83
CA GLY A 281 -9.57 -9.06 15.96
C GLY A 281 -9.43 -9.85 14.66
N ALA A 282 -9.39 -11.18 14.77
CA ALA A 282 -9.35 -12.06 13.60
C ALA A 282 -10.62 -11.92 12.74
N TRP A 283 -11.79 -11.70 13.35
CA TRP A 283 -13.03 -11.42 12.63
C TRP A 283 -12.96 -10.12 11.82
N ARG A 284 -12.46 -9.03 12.41
CA ARG A 284 -12.27 -7.76 11.68
C ARG A 284 -11.24 -7.90 10.57
N PHE A 285 -10.16 -8.65 10.81
CA PHE A 285 -9.21 -9.00 9.75
C PHE A 285 -9.89 -9.81 8.63
N PHE A 286 -10.69 -10.82 8.95
CA PHE A 286 -11.44 -11.58 7.96
C PHE A 286 -12.34 -10.67 7.11
N LEU A 287 -13.04 -9.70 7.72
CA LEU A 287 -13.86 -8.75 7.00
C LEU A 287 -13.04 -7.85 6.06
N ASP A 288 -11.87 -7.39 6.50
CA ASP A 288 -10.93 -6.59 5.72
C ASP A 288 -10.30 -7.39 4.55
N GLN A 289 -10.06 -8.69 4.72
CA GLN A 289 -9.48 -9.53 3.66
C GLN A 289 -10.55 -10.05 2.68
N PHE A 290 -11.63 -10.62 3.20
CA PHE A 290 -12.60 -11.41 2.43
C PHE A 290 -13.92 -10.69 2.15
N ALA A 291 -14.28 -9.66 2.92
CA ALA A 291 -15.51 -8.90 2.74
C ALA A 291 -15.27 -7.40 2.46
N HIS A 292 -14.08 -7.02 2.04
CA HIS A 292 -13.77 -5.64 1.66
C HIS A 292 -14.35 -5.30 0.27
N PRO A 293 -14.92 -4.09 0.07
CA PRO A 293 -15.63 -3.73 -1.16
C PRO A 293 -14.76 -3.70 -2.42
N ARG A 294 -13.46 -3.43 -2.27
CA ARG A 294 -12.52 -3.32 -3.38
C ARG A 294 -11.12 -3.75 -2.97
N VAL A 295 -10.46 -4.50 -3.84
CA VAL A 295 -9.06 -4.89 -3.60
C VAL A 295 -8.33 -5.05 -4.92
N TRP A 296 -7.08 -4.58 -4.95
CA TRP A 296 -6.16 -4.77 -6.07
C TRP A 296 -5.06 -5.76 -5.69
N PHE A 297 -4.63 -6.54 -6.67
CA PHE A 297 -3.51 -7.44 -6.51
C PHE A 297 -2.38 -7.11 -7.48
N PHE A 298 -1.15 -7.15 -6.98
CA PHE A 298 0.01 -6.64 -7.68
C PHE A 298 0.99 -7.75 -8.03
N ARG A 299 1.68 -7.58 -9.15
CA ARG A 299 2.86 -8.39 -9.49
C ARG A 299 4.10 -7.60 -9.16
N ARG A 300 5.14 -8.28 -8.69
CA ARG A 300 6.46 -7.68 -8.40
C ARG A 300 6.96 -6.78 -9.55
N ARG A 301 7.04 -7.31 -10.78
CA ARG A 301 7.52 -6.57 -11.98
C ARG A 301 6.78 -5.25 -12.23
N GLN A 302 5.51 -5.14 -11.84
CA GLN A 302 4.72 -3.92 -12.02
C GLN A 302 5.26 -2.79 -11.14
N LEU A 303 5.57 -3.07 -9.88
CA LEU A 303 6.09 -2.07 -8.93
C LEU A 303 7.49 -1.61 -9.29
N TYR A 304 8.33 -2.50 -9.83
CA TYR A 304 9.62 -2.09 -10.39
C TYR A 304 9.48 -1.09 -11.54
N ARG A 305 8.48 -1.27 -12.42
CA ARG A 305 8.20 -0.30 -13.50
C ARG A 305 7.74 1.04 -12.93
N TRP A 306 6.76 1.03 -12.02
CA TRP A 306 6.28 2.26 -11.39
C TRP A 306 7.38 2.98 -10.62
N ALA A 307 8.24 2.24 -9.92
CA ALA A 307 9.40 2.82 -9.24
C ALA A 307 10.32 3.53 -10.25
N ALA A 308 10.67 2.88 -11.36
CA ALA A 308 11.50 3.50 -12.39
C ALA A 308 10.86 4.76 -13.01
N GLU A 309 9.56 4.73 -13.31
CA GLU A 309 8.81 5.89 -13.82
C GLU A 309 8.80 7.07 -12.86
N GLU A 310 8.75 6.80 -11.54
CA GLU A 310 8.71 7.83 -10.50
C GLU A 310 10.10 8.28 -10.01
N GLY A 311 11.18 7.79 -10.62
CA GLY A 311 12.56 8.07 -10.18
C GLY A 311 12.85 7.50 -8.79
N LEU A 312 12.32 6.31 -8.52
CA LEU A 312 12.55 5.55 -7.30
C LEU A 312 13.45 4.35 -7.59
N GLU A 313 14.41 4.10 -6.71
CA GLU A 313 15.23 2.89 -6.70
C GLU A 313 14.66 1.90 -5.68
N VAL A 314 14.44 0.65 -6.08
CA VAL A 314 14.08 -0.41 -5.12
C VAL A 314 15.35 -0.83 -4.39
N VAL A 315 15.47 -0.48 -3.11
CA VAL A 315 16.65 -0.81 -2.31
C VAL A 315 16.47 -2.12 -1.55
N ALA A 316 15.25 -2.46 -1.12
CA ALA A 316 14.97 -3.75 -0.48
C ALA A 316 13.61 -4.30 -0.90
N PHE A 317 13.50 -5.62 -0.89
CA PHE A 317 12.28 -6.35 -1.21
C PHE A 317 12.15 -7.58 -0.32
N ASP A 318 10.95 -7.85 0.17
CA ASP A 318 10.63 -9.03 0.97
C ASP A 318 9.24 -9.56 0.58
N ALA A 319 9.05 -10.87 0.71
CA ALA A 319 7.79 -11.55 0.48
C ALA A 319 7.24 -12.03 1.83
N GLU A 320 6.48 -11.16 2.49
CA GLU A 320 6.03 -11.36 3.87
C GLU A 320 4.75 -12.22 3.94
N LEU A 321 4.49 -12.80 5.12
CA LEU A 321 3.31 -13.64 5.40
C LEU A 321 3.17 -14.79 4.40
N ALA A 322 4.20 -15.64 4.30
CA ALA A 322 4.26 -16.74 3.32
C ALA A 322 4.02 -16.26 1.86
N GLY A 323 4.51 -15.05 1.55
CA GLY A 323 4.40 -14.43 0.22
C GLY A 323 3.05 -13.80 -0.09
N TRP A 324 2.11 -13.70 0.86
CA TRP A 324 0.82 -13.03 0.64
C TRP A 324 0.98 -11.53 0.41
N MET A 325 1.97 -10.93 1.05
CA MET A 325 2.28 -9.51 0.90
C MET A 325 3.65 -9.33 0.26
N LEU A 326 3.73 -8.39 -0.68
CA LEU A 326 4.99 -7.87 -1.20
C LEU A 326 5.34 -6.63 -0.38
N SER A 327 6.50 -6.63 0.28
CA SER A 327 7.04 -5.46 0.98
C SER A 327 8.25 -4.91 0.23
N PHE A 328 8.25 -3.60 0.00
CA PHE A 328 9.31 -2.87 -0.67
C PHE A 328 9.81 -1.74 0.20
N VAL A 329 11.11 -1.49 0.15
CA VAL A 329 11.72 -0.20 0.50
C VAL A 329 12.25 0.43 -0.77
N LEU A 330 11.75 1.63 -1.07
CA LEU A 330 12.11 2.41 -2.24
C LEU A 330 12.85 3.66 -1.80
N ARG A 331 13.86 4.09 -2.54
CA ARG A 331 14.58 5.35 -2.31
C ARG A 331 14.27 6.34 -3.43
N LYS A 332 13.95 7.58 -3.08
CA LYS A 332 13.83 8.67 -4.06
C LYS A 332 15.20 9.12 -4.52
N ILE A 333 15.47 9.00 -5.81
CA ILE A 333 16.71 9.47 -6.42
C ILE A 333 16.66 11.01 -6.43
N GLY A 334 17.65 11.67 -5.85
CA GLY A 334 17.80 13.12 -5.97
C GLY A 334 18.10 13.48 -7.43
N ARG A 335 17.46 14.52 -7.97
CA ARG A 335 17.93 15.09 -9.24
C ARG A 335 19.33 15.65 -8.98
N ALA A 336 20.30 15.16 -9.75
CA ALA A 336 21.69 15.62 -9.72
C ALA A 336 21.78 17.09 -10.15
#